data_AF-A0A9N7AIM4-F1
#
_entry.id   AF-A0A9N7AIM4-F1
#
_cell.length_a   1.000
_cell.length_b   1.000
_cell.length_c   1.000
_cell.angle_alpha   90.00
_cell.angle_beta   90.00
_cell.angle_gamma   90.00
#
_symmetry.space_group_name_H-M   'P 1'
#
loop_
_entity.id
_entity.type
_entity.pdbx_description
1 polymer ?
#
loop_
_entity_poly.entity_id
_entity_poly.type
_entity_poly.pdbx_seq_one_letter_code
_entity_poly.pdbx_strand_id
1 'polypeptide(L)'
;MVDFGTVYLIATGAALLFALGVGLRVLAGVFRDGRERSRKRREGEVERYTEDPVYDRDPPDADAGGQRICPQCGAENASEFVYCSECAAPLGPNP
;
A
#
# COMPACT_ATOMS: atom_id res chain seq x y z
N MET A 1 64.19 9.52 -3.14
CA MET A 1 63.76 10.84 -3.65
C MET A 1 62.30 10.67 -4.03
N VAL A 2 61.38 11.34 -3.34
CA VAL A 2 59.94 11.17 -3.61
C VAL A 2 59.62 11.99 -4.86
N ASP A 3 59.14 11.34 -5.91
CA ASP A 3 58.79 11.99 -7.17
C ASP A 3 57.55 12.87 -6.99
N PHE A 4 57.52 14.02 -7.68
CA PHE A 4 56.37 14.94 -7.63
C PHE A 4 55.07 14.26 -8.09
N GLY A 5 55.15 13.31 -9.04
CA GLY A 5 54.02 12.50 -9.46
C GLY A 5 53.48 11.63 -8.32
N THR A 6 54.35 11.03 -7.51
CA THR A 6 53.93 10.23 -6.34
C THR A 6 53.24 11.10 -5.29
N VAL A 7 53.76 12.29 -5.02
CA VAL A 7 53.13 13.23 -4.07
C VAL A 7 51.76 13.67 -4.59
N TYR A 8 51.64 13.98 -5.88
CA TYR A 8 50.38 14.38 -6.50
C TYR A 8 49.33 13.27 -6.47
N LEU A 9 49.72 12.02 -6.77
CA LEU A 9 48.82 10.87 -6.72
C LEU A 9 48.32 10.60 -5.29
N ILE A 10 49.19 10.70 -4.30
CA ILE A 10 48.80 10.54 -2.89
C ILE A 10 47.85 11.67 -2.47
N ALA A 11 48.15 12.91 -2.81
CA ALA A 11 47.32 14.06 -2.44
C ALA A 11 45.93 14.01 -3.09
N THR A 12 45.87 13.73 -4.39
CA THR A 12 44.59 13.58 -5.11
C THR A 12 43.82 12.36 -4.65
N GLY A 13 44.48 11.22 -4.45
CA GLY A 13 43.86 10.01 -3.89
C GLY A 13 43.26 10.26 -2.50
N ALA A 14 44.00 10.90 -1.61
CA ALA A 14 43.51 11.28 -0.28
C ALA A 14 42.30 12.23 -0.36
N ALA A 15 42.34 13.23 -1.24
CA ALA A 15 41.24 14.17 -1.43
C ALA A 15 39.97 13.47 -1.96
N LEU A 16 40.11 12.54 -2.91
CA LEU A 16 38.99 11.76 -3.45
C LEU A 16 38.38 10.83 -2.40
N LEU A 17 39.21 10.13 -1.62
CA LEU A 17 38.72 9.27 -0.54
C LEU A 17 38.02 10.08 0.55
N PHE A 18 38.54 11.26 0.88
CA PHE A 18 37.89 12.16 1.82
C PHE A 18 36.52 12.61 1.29
N ALA A 19 36.44 13.07 0.05
CA ALA A 19 35.18 13.48 -0.59
C ALA A 19 34.16 12.33 -0.63
N LEU A 20 34.61 11.12 -0.98
CA LEU A 20 33.79 9.91 -0.99
C LEU A 20 33.30 9.55 0.42
N GLY A 21 34.16 9.65 1.43
CA GLY A 21 33.79 9.42 2.83
C GLY A 21 32.73 10.40 3.33
N VAL A 22 32.85 11.68 2.99
CA VAL A 22 31.84 12.70 3.30
C VAL A 22 30.51 12.39 2.61
N GLY A 23 30.55 12.05 1.31
CA GLY A 23 29.36 11.67 0.55
C GLY A 23 28.65 10.45 1.16
N LEU A 24 29.40 9.39 1.49
CA LEU A 24 28.86 8.19 2.14
C LEU A 24 28.25 8.51 3.51
N ARG A 25 28.85 9.40 4.30
CA ARG A 25 28.31 9.81 5.61
C ARG A 25 26.95 10.49 5.46
N VAL A 26 26.80 11.40 4.48
CA VAL A 26 25.52 12.07 4.21
C VAL A 26 24.47 11.06 3.75
N LEU A 27 24.81 10.18 2.80
CA LEU A 27 23.91 9.13 2.32
C LEU A 27 23.48 8.17 3.43
N ALA A 28 24.39 7.77 4.32
CA ALA A 28 24.08 6.93 5.47
C ALA A 28 23.12 7.63 6.45
N GLY A 29 23.24 8.94 6.64
CA GLY A 29 22.29 9.74 7.42
C GLY A 29 20.88 9.70 6.83
N VAL A 30 20.76 10.00 5.53
CA VAL A 30 19.47 9.98 4.81
C VAL A 30 18.85 8.58 4.82
N PHE A 31 19.65 7.53 4.57
CA PHE A 31 19.14 6.16 4.54
C PHE A 31 18.68 5.69 5.93
N ARG A 32 19.36 6.10 7.00
CA ARG A 32 18.96 5.76 8.38
C ARG A 32 17.62 6.41 8.74
N ASP A 33 17.45 7.69 8.40
CA ASP A 33 16.20 8.42 8.60
C ASP A 33 15.05 7.83 7.77
N GLY A 34 15.33 7.45 6.52
CA GLY A 34 14.37 6.75 5.65
C GLY A 34 13.98 5.37 6.17
N ARG A 35 14.92 4.61 6.73
CA ARG A 35 14.67 3.27 7.28
C ARG A 35 13.78 3.33 8.52
N GLU A 36 13.93 4.35 9.37
CA GLU A 36 13.07 4.52 10.55
C GLU A 36 11.61 4.80 10.16
N ARG A 37 11.39 5.65 9.15
CA ARG A 37 10.04 5.89 8.60
C ARG A 37 9.44 4.64 7.95
N SER A 38 10.26 3.88 7.21
CA SER A 38 9.82 2.61 6.60
C SER A 38 9.42 1.58 7.66
N ARG A 39 10.18 1.50 8.77
CA ARG A 39 9.85 0.62 9.90
C ARG A 39 8.52 1.00 10.55
N LYS A 40 8.31 2.29 10.86
CA LYS A 40 7.04 2.78 11.43
C LYS A 40 5.84 2.52 10.51
N ARG A 41 6.02 2.65 9.18
CA ARG A 41 4.97 2.32 8.21
C ARG A 41 4.63 0.83 8.22
N ARG A 42 5.62 -0.05 8.40
CA ARG A 42 5.41 -1.50 8.46
C ARG A 42 4.74 -1.94 9.76
N GLU A 43 5.08 -1.33 10.89
CA GLU A 43 4.40 -1.58 12.18
C GLU A 43 2.95 -1.07 12.15
N GLY A 44 2.69 0.13 11.61
CA GLY A 44 1.32 0.67 11.48
C GLY A 44 0.46 -0.02 10.41
N GLU A 45 1.06 -0.66 9.40
CA GLU A 45 0.32 -1.48 8.43
C GLU A 45 -0.03 -2.87 9.00
N VAL A 46 0.79 -3.40 9.92
CA VAL A 46 0.49 -4.62 10.68
C VAL A 46 -0.64 -4.37 11.69
N GLU A 47 -0.66 -3.21 12.37
CA GLU A 47 -1.71 -2.85 13.33
C GLU A 47 -3.08 -2.62 12.68
N ARG A 48 -3.13 -2.06 11.47
CA ARG A 48 -4.37 -1.83 10.72
C ARG A 48 -5.10 -3.13 10.34
N TYR A 49 -4.39 -4.25 10.27
CA TYR A 49 -4.97 -5.56 9.90
C TYR A 49 -5.29 -6.45 11.11
N THR A 50 -4.99 -6.04 12.35
CA THR A 50 -5.17 -6.87 13.55
C THR A 50 -6.47 -6.66 14.33
N GLU A 51 -7.36 -5.79 13.88
CA GLU A 51 -8.73 -5.74 14.43
C GLU A 51 -9.73 -5.83 13.28
N ASP A 52 -9.98 -7.06 12.84
CA ASP A 52 -11.23 -7.40 12.17
C ASP A 52 -12.29 -7.53 13.27
N PRO A 53 -13.23 -6.58 13.41
CA PRO A 53 -14.30 -6.74 14.39
C PRO A 53 -15.07 -8.00 14.02
N VAL A 54 -15.12 -8.96 14.93
CA VAL A 54 -15.96 -10.14 14.81
C VAL A 54 -17.41 -9.65 14.74
N TYR A 55 -17.96 -9.59 13.54
CA TYR A 55 -19.39 -9.40 13.37
C TYR A 55 -20.06 -10.73 13.73
N ASP A 56 -20.78 -10.74 14.85
CA ASP A 56 -21.83 -11.74 15.08
C ASP A 56 -22.89 -11.51 14.00
N ARG A 57 -22.70 -12.15 12.85
CA ARG A 57 -23.73 -12.26 11.82
C ARG A 57 -24.70 -13.32 12.30
N ASP A 58 -25.86 -12.88 12.78
CA ASP A 58 -27.02 -13.76 12.78
C ASP A 58 -27.18 -14.32 11.35
N PRO A 59 -27.33 -15.66 11.18
CA PRO A 59 -27.58 -16.25 9.88
C PRO A 59 -28.80 -15.55 9.27
N PRO A 60 -28.73 -15.04 8.03
CA PRO A 60 -29.91 -14.49 7.39
C PRO A 60 -30.98 -15.59 7.33
N ASP A 61 -32.18 -15.26 7.81
CA ASP A 61 -33.33 -16.15 7.77
C ASP A 61 -33.46 -16.72 6.36
N ALA A 62 -33.40 -18.05 6.26
CA ALA A 62 -33.35 -18.81 5.01
C ALA A 62 -34.62 -18.68 4.13
N ASP A 63 -35.56 -17.81 4.50
CA ASP A 63 -36.86 -17.64 3.87
C ASP A 63 -36.99 -16.37 3.01
N ALA A 64 -35.91 -15.59 2.86
CA ALA A 64 -35.85 -14.46 1.91
C ALA A 64 -35.32 -14.85 0.52
N GLY A 65 -35.34 -16.14 0.15
CA GLY A 65 -34.82 -16.69 -1.12
C GLY A 65 -35.63 -16.36 -2.39
N GLY A 66 -36.18 -15.15 -2.49
CA GLY A 66 -36.90 -14.70 -3.68
C GLY A 66 -35.96 -14.15 -4.74
N GLN A 67 -35.93 -14.74 -5.93
CA GLN A 67 -35.30 -14.10 -7.09
C GLN A 67 -36.10 -12.86 -7.49
N ARG A 68 -35.42 -11.74 -7.77
CA ARG A 68 -36.01 -10.50 -8.26
C ARG A 68 -35.65 -10.29 -9.73
N ILE A 69 -36.65 -9.98 -10.54
CA ILE A 69 -36.43 -9.63 -11.95
C ILE A 69 -36.18 -8.12 -12.05
N CYS A 70 -35.12 -7.74 -12.74
CA CYS A 70 -34.82 -6.34 -12.97
C CYS A 70 -35.88 -5.69 -13.87
N PRO A 71 -36.51 -4.57 -13.46
CA PRO A 71 -37.52 -3.88 -14.28
C PRO A 71 -36.92 -3.13 -15.48
N GLN A 72 -35.60 -2.93 -15.52
CA GLN A 72 -34.93 -2.23 -16.62
C GLN A 72 -34.41 -3.18 -17.71
N CYS A 73 -33.75 -4.28 -17.35
CA CYS A 73 -33.15 -5.20 -18.33
C CYS A 73 -33.72 -6.63 -18.31
N GLY A 74 -34.59 -6.96 -17.35
CA GLY A 74 -35.18 -8.31 -17.23
C GLY A 74 -34.28 -9.37 -16.61
N ALA A 75 -33.08 -9.04 -16.15
CA ALA A 75 -32.17 -10.00 -15.53
C ALA A 75 -32.70 -10.55 -14.19
N GLU A 76 -32.45 -11.82 -13.93
CA GLU A 76 -32.68 -12.46 -12.63
C GLU A 76 -31.57 -12.07 -11.64
N ASN A 77 -31.96 -11.60 -10.46
CA ASN A 77 -31.06 -11.18 -9.40
C ASN A 77 -31.44 -11.86 -8.09
N ALA A 78 -30.48 -12.16 -7.23
CA ALA A 78 -30.80 -12.62 -5.88
C ALA A 78 -31.42 -11.48 -5.05
N SER A 79 -32.26 -11.82 -4.09
CA SER A 79 -32.94 -10.85 -3.21
C SER A 79 -31.97 -10.02 -2.38
N GLU A 80 -30.73 -10.45 -2.15
CA GLU A 80 -29.72 -9.64 -1.47
C GLU A 80 -29.26 -8.41 -2.28
N PHE A 81 -29.45 -8.42 -3.61
CA PHE A 81 -28.96 -7.35 -4.46
C PHE A 81 -29.89 -6.13 -4.41
N VAL A 82 -29.30 -4.96 -4.17
CA VAL A 82 -29.99 -3.65 -4.25
C VAL A 82 -30.03 -3.13 -5.68
N TYR A 83 -29.03 -3.50 -6.49
CA TYR A 83 -28.84 -3.10 -7.88
C TYR A 83 -28.73 -4.33 -8.77
N CYS A 84 -29.14 -4.19 -10.04
CA CYS A 84 -29.03 -5.27 -11.01
C CYS A 84 -27.57 -5.61 -11.33
N SER A 85 -27.23 -6.90 -11.34
CA SER A 85 -25.91 -7.41 -11.71
C SER A 85 -25.52 -7.12 -13.17
N GLU A 86 -26.50 -6.98 -14.07
CA GLU A 86 -26.27 -6.78 -15.51
C GLU A 86 -26.27 -5.31 -15.91
N CYS A 87 -27.26 -4.52 -15.44
CA CYS A 87 -27.45 -3.14 -15.89
C CYS A 87 -27.24 -2.08 -14.81
N ALA A 88 -26.94 -2.49 -13.57
CA ALA A 88 -26.78 -1.61 -12.40
C ALA A 88 -27.99 -0.74 -12.03
N ALA A 89 -29.16 -0.96 -12.63
CA ALA A 89 -30.39 -0.27 -12.26
C ALA A 89 -30.86 -0.68 -10.85
N PRO A 90 -31.52 0.22 -10.09
CA PRO A 90 -32.08 -0.10 -8.79
C PRO A 90 -33.20 -1.16 -8.91
N LEU A 91 -33.21 -2.13 -7.99
CA LEU A 91 -34.21 -3.21 -7.93
C LEU A 91 -35.36 -2.92 -6.93
N GLY A 92 -35.35 -1.75 -6.29
CA GLY A 92 -36.40 -1.25 -5.41
C GLY A 92 -37.31 -0.23 -6.12
N PRO A 93 -38.41 0.21 -5.49
CA PRO A 93 -39.22 1.30 -6.03
C PRO A 93 -38.33 2.51 -6.28
N ASN A 94 -38.29 2.98 -7.54
CA ASN A 94 -37.59 4.21 -7.88
C ASN A 94 -38.12 5.37 -7.00
N PRO A 95 -37.24 6.22 -6.44
CA PRO A 95 -37.68 7.45 -5.77
C PRO A 95 -38.32 8.44 -6.75
#